data_AF-A0A6B3FYD5-F1
#
_entry.id   AF-A0A6B3FYD5-F1
#
_cell.length_a   1.000
_cell.length_b   1.000
_cell.length_c   1.000
_cell.angle_alpha   90.00
_cell.angle_beta   90.00
_cell.angle_gamma   90.00
#
_symmetry.space_group_name_H-M   'P 1'
#
loop_
_entity.id
_entity.type
_entity.pdbx_description
1 polymer ?
#
loop_
_entity_poly.entity_id
_entity_poly.type
_entity_poly.pdbx_seq_one_letter_code
_entity_poly.pdbx_strand_id
1 'polypeptide(L)' 'MSHDHAHVREFFTPRAAGWDRRFAGDGPAYEAAAGALGLRPGDTVLDAGCGTGRALPALRAVVGPSGTVLGADLTEA' A
#
# COMPACT_ATOMS: atom_id res chain seq x y z
N MET A 1 10.31 15.83 -17.54
CA MET A 1 11.10 15.03 -16.58
C MET A 1 10.91 13.57 -16.97
N SER A 2 11.98 12.81 -17.19
CA SER A 2 11.85 11.39 -17.51
C SER A 2 11.27 10.66 -16.30
N HIS A 3 10.10 10.04 -16.44
CA HIS A 3 9.59 9.09 -15.45
C HIS A 3 10.42 7.81 -15.57
N ASP A 4 11.62 7.82 -15.00
CA ASP A 4 12.51 6.67 -15.05
C ASP A 4 12.07 5.62 -14.03
N HIS A 5 11.15 4.76 -14.45
CA HIS A 5 10.67 3.62 -13.66
C HIS A 5 11.80 2.64 -13.33
N ALA A 6 12.89 2.59 -14.10
CA ALA A 6 14.02 1.72 -13.81
C ALA A 6 14.73 2.16 -12.53
N HIS A 7 14.92 3.48 -12.34
CA HIS A 7 15.52 4.01 -11.13
C HIS A 7 14.69 3.72 -9.87
N VAL A 8 13.36 3.81 -9.96
CA VAL A 8 12.45 3.46 -8.86
C VAL A 8 12.61 1.98 -8.47
N ARG A 9 12.60 1.08 -9.46
CA ARG A 9 12.79 -0.35 -9.24
C ARG A 9 14.14 -0.66 -8.62
N GLU A 10 15.23 -0.11 -9.18
CA GLU A 10 16.59 -0.30 -8.67
C GLU A 10 16.72 0.13 -7.20
N PHE A 11 16.08 1.25 -6.82
CA PHE A 11 16.11 1.73 -5.45
C PHE A 11 15.26 0.87 -4.50
N PHE A 12 14.01 0.57 -4.84
CA PHE A 12 13.07 -0.02 -3.89
C PHE A 12 13.06 -1.56 -3.86
N THR A 13 13.26 -2.25 -4.98
CA THR A 13 13.24 -3.71 -5.05
C THR A 13 14.15 -4.39 -4.00
N PRO A 14 15.44 -4.05 -3.86
CA PRO A 14 16.29 -4.70 -2.85
C PRO A 14 15.86 -4.39 -1.40
N ARG A 15 15.14 -3.29 -1.17
CA ARG A 15 14.67 -2.87 0.16
C ARG A 15 13.37 -3.57 0.56
N ALA A 16 12.55 -3.97 -0.41
CA ALA A 16 11.26 -4.63 -0.18
C ALA A 16 11.40 -5.88 0.70
N ALA A 17 12.42 -6.72 0.46
CA ALA A 17 12.66 -7.97 1.18
C ALA A 17 12.78 -7.84 2.71
N GLY A 18 13.22 -6.67 3.21
CA GLY A 18 13.37 -6.39 4.64
C GLY A 18 12.36 -5.38 5.19
N TRP A 19 11.47 -4.86 4.35
CA TRP A 19 10.69 -3.67 4.66
C TRP A 19 9.72 -3.90 5.81
N ASP A 20 8.92 -4.96 5.73
CA ASP A 20 7.91 -5.31 6.74
C ASP A 20 8.53 -5.56 8.11
N ARG A 21 9.71 -6.19 8.14
CA ARG A 21 10.45 -6.44 9.38
C ARG A 21 10.99 -5.15 9.98
N ARG A 22 11.55 -4.28 9.15
CA ARG A 22 12.11 -2.99 9.58
C ARG A 22 11.05 -2.09 10.20
N PHE A 23 9.83 -2.16 9.68
CA PHE A 23 8.76 -1.22 10.00
C PHE A 23 7.53 -1.89 10.62
N ALA A 24 7.69 -3.06 11.23
CA ALA A 24 6.58 -3.91 11.73
C ALA A 24 5.56 -3.17 12.62
N GLY A 25 5.97 -2.08 13.28
CA GLY A 25 5.12 -1.26 14.15
C GLY A 25 4.15 -0.29 13.46
N ASP A 26 4.18 -0.11 12.14
CA ASP A 26 3.36 0.92 11.47
C ASP A 26 1.87 0.55 11.29
N GLY A 27 1.45 -0.65 11.69
CA GLY A 27 0.05 -1.11 11.55
C GLY A 27 -0.99 -0.07 12.04
N PRO A 28 -0.87 0.45 13.28
CA PRO A 28 -1.78 1.48 13.79
C PRO A 28 -1.78 2.79 12.99
N ALA A 29 -0.65 3.15 12.37
CA ALA A 29 -0.57 4.33 11.53
C ALA A 29 -1.36 4.13 10.21
N TYR A 30 -1.27 2.93 9.61
CA TYR A 30 -2.07 2.60 8.43
C TYR A 30 -3.58 2.55 8.75
N GLU A 31 -3.96 1.99 9.89
CA GLU A 31 -5.36 1.96 10.35
C GLU A 31 -5.91 3.37 10.56
N ALA A 32 -5.16 4.23 11.24
CA ALA A 32 -5.55 5.62 11.46
C ALA A 32 -5.67 6.40 10.14
N ALA A 33 -4.71 6.22 9.23
CA ALA A 33 -4.75 6.84 7.91
C ALA A 33 -5.96 6.37 7.11
N ALA A 34 -6.22 5.06 7.04
CA ALA A 34 -7.36 4.49 6.32
C ALA A 34 -8.70 5.01 6.87
N GLY A 35 -8.83 5.13 8.20
CA GLY A 35 -10.02 5.70 8.84
C GLY A 35 -10.25 7.18 8.52
N ALA A 36 -9.19 7.94 8.21
CA ALA A 36 -9.28 9.36 7.89
C ALA A 36 -9.61 9.65 6.40
N LEU A 37 -9.54 8.65 5.52
CA LEU A 37 -9.74 8.83 4.07
C LEU A 37 -11.22 9.03 3.67
N GLY A 38 -12.16 8.85 4.59
CA GLY A 38 -13.60 8.99 4.30
C GLY A 38 -14.16 7.91 3.38
N LEU A 39 -13.48 6.77 3.27
CA LEU A 39 -13.91 5.59 2.53
C LEU A 39 -15.17 4.99 3.16
N ARG A 40 -16.02 4.39 2.32
CA ARG A 40 -17.25 3.73 2.73
C ARG A 40 -17.23 2.24 2.38
N PRO A 41 -18.04 1.42 3.09
CA PRO A 41 -18.26 0.04 2.69
C PRO A 41 -18.75 -0.04 1.23
N GLY A 42 -18.12 -0.89 0.43
CA GLY A 42 -18.41 -1.03 -1.01
C GLY A 42 -17.52 -0.19 -1.94
N ASP A 43 -16.71 0.74 -1.41
CA ASP A 43 -15.83 1.55 -2.24
C ASP A 43 -14.74 0.71 -2.92
N THR A 44 -14.28 1.20 -4.07
CA THR A 44 -13.10 0.67 -4.78
C THR A 44 -11.93 1.62 -4.58
N VAL A 45 -10.82 1.10 -4.07
CA VAL A 45 -9.62 1.86 -3.70
C VAL A 45 -8.41 1.36 -4.46
N LEU A 46 -7.60 2.29 -4.96
CA LEU A 46 -6.28 2.02 -5.53
C LEU A 46 -5.21 2.54 -4.58
N ASP A 47 -4.34 1.65 -4.09
CA ASP A 47 -3.09 2.00 -3.41
C ASP A 47 -1.95 2.02 -4.43
N ALA A 48 -1.61 3.21 -4.91
CA ALA A 48 -0.61 3.44 -5.94
C ALA A 48 0.77 3.64 -5.31
N GLY A 49 1.72 2.77 -5.63
CA GLY A 49 3.00 2.66 -4.94
C GLY A 49 2.87 1.87 -3.63
N CYS A 50 2.09 0.78 -3.64
CA CYS A 50 1.75 0.04 -2.42
C CYS A 50 2.95 -0.67 -1.74
N GLY A 51 4.10 -0.76 -2.42
CA GLY A 51 5.28 -1.50 -1.99
C GLY A 51 4.92 -2.95 -1.68
N THR A 52 5.29 -3.40 -0.47
CA THR A 52 4.94 -4.74 0.06
C THR A 52 3.47 -4.87 0.47
N GLY A 53 2.66 -3.83 0.26
CA GLY A 53 1.21 -3.88 0.44
C GLY A 53 0.71 -3.68 1.86
N ARG A 54 1.52 -3.06 2.73
CA ARG A 54 1.23 -2.95 4.18
C ARG A 54 -0.04 -2.16 4.51
N ALA A 55 -0.47 -1.25 3.63
CA ALA A 55 -1.70 -0.49 3.82
C ALA A 55 -2.95 -1.28 3.40
N LEU A 56 -2.83 -2.30 2.54
CA LEU A 56 -3.99 -3.01 1.98
C LEU A 56 -4.91 -3.62 3.05
N PRO A 57 -4.41 -4.26 4.14
CA PRO A 57 -5.30 -4.78 5.19
C PRO A 57 -6.14 -3.68 5.87
N ALA A 58 -5.55 -2.52 6.16
CA ALA A 58 -6.25 -1.40 6.77
C ALA A 58 -7.31 -0.83 5.82
N LEU A 59 -6.97 -0.62 4.56
CA LEU A 59 -7.92 -0.18 3.52
C LEU A 59 -9.05 -1.20 3.35
N ARG A 60 -8.71 -2.50 3.35
CA ARG A 60 -9.67 -3.60 3.18
C ARG A 60 -10.65 -3.69 4.34
N ALA A 61 -10.20 -3.39 5.55
CA ALA A 61 -11.07 -3.34 6.74
C ALA A 61 -12.15 -2.25 6.61
N VAL A 62 -11.80 -1.08 6.08
CA VAL A 62 -12.73 0.06 5.94
C VAL A 62 -13.76 -0.18 4.82
N VAL A 63 -13.33 -0.64 3.64
CA VAL A 63 -14.25 -0.82 2.49
C VAL A 63 -15.11 -2.09 2.59
N GLY A 64 -14.79 -2.99 3.52
CA GLY A 64 -15.64 -4.14 3.82
C GLY A 64 -15.78 -5.17 2.68
N PRO A 65 -16.57 -6.23 2.87
CA PRO A 65 -16.67 -7.38 1.97
C PRO A 65 -17.22 -7.08 0.58
N SER A 66 -17.97 -6.01 0.42
CA SER A 66 -18.46 -5.54 -0.88
C SER A 66 -17.49 -4.58 -1.57
N GLY A 67 -16.46 -4.09 -0.88
CA GLY A 67 -15.46 -3.18 -1.43
C GLY A 67 -14.27 -3.90 -2.06
N THR A 68 -13.52 -3.17 -2.85
CA THR A 68 -12.33 -3.67 -3.57
C THR A 68 -11.12 -2.82 -3.24
N VAL A 69 -9.98 -3.45 -2.97
CA VAL A 69 -8.69 -2.77 -2.80
C VAL A 69 -7.72 -3.34 -3.82
N LEU A 70 -7.15 -2.47 -4.64
CA LEU A 70 -6.15 -2.80 -5.65
C LEU A 70 -4.82 -2.19 -5.21
N GLY A 71 -3.78 -3.02 -5.10
CA GLY A 71 -2.41 -2.55 -4.96
C GLY A 71 -1.74 -2.50 -6.33
N ALA A 72 -1.02 -1.42 -6.62
CA ALA A 72 -0.17 -1.33 -7.80
C ALA A 72 1.18 -0.76 -7.41
N ASP A 73 2.25 -1.52 -7.67
CA ASP A 73 3.62 -1.06 -7.49
C ASP A 73 4.49 -1.42 -8.70
N LEU A 74 5.55 -0.64 -8.90
CA LEU A 74 6.53 -0.90 -9.94
C LEU A 74 7.54 -1.97 -9.51
N THR A 75 7.73 -2.20 -8.22
CA THR A 75 8.61 -3.25 -7.71
C THR A 75 7.96 -4.63 -7.84
N GLU A 76 8.75 -5.61 -8.28
CA GLU A 76 8.42 -7.03 -8.20
C GLU A 76 8.65 -7.49 -6.74
N ALA A 77 7.85 -6.97 -5.81
CA ALA A 77 7.93 -7.33 -4.40
C ALA A 77 7.58 -8.81 -4.17
#